data_AF-A0A9W5VWQ6-F1
#
_entry.id   AF-A0A9W5VWQ6-F1
#
_cell.length_a   1.000
_cell.length_b   1.000
_cell.length_c   1.000
_cell.angle_alpha   90.00
_cell.angle_beta   90.00
_cell.angle_gamma   90.00
#
_symmetry.space_group_name_H-M   'P 1'
#
loop_
_entity.id
_entity.type
_entity.pdbx_description
1 polymer ?
#
loop_
_entity_poly.entity_id
_entity_poly.type
_entity_poly.pdbx_seq_one_letter_code
_entity_poly.pdbx_strand_id
1 'polypeptide(L)' 'MDAIFEAEAGLQALDLAISYAAGVRMDWDGEAARAANAQLSAHIGQLVELRHRLFDARQAAIAARMDYYAQMSAACLGVL' A
#
# COMPACT_ATOMS: atom_id res chain seq x y z
N MET A 1 -12.30 -13.21 4.48
CA MET A 1 -10.90 -13.40 4.08
C MET A 1 -10.07 -12.53 5.06
N ASP A 2 -8.81 -12.89 5.35
CA ASP A 2 -8.04 -12.25 6.44
C ASP A 2 -7.47 -10.91 5.95
N ALA A 3 -7.82 -9.82 6.66
CA ALA A 3 -7.53 -8.44 6.27
C ALA A 3 -6.02 -8.17 6.05
N ILE A 4 -5.14 -8.91 6.73
CA ILE A 4 -3.69 -8.80 6.54
C ILE A 4 -3.31 -9.33 5.15
N PHE A 5 -3.86 -10.48 4.75
CA PHE A 5 -3.62 -11.07 3.43
C PHE A 5 -4.25 -10.25 2.30
N GLU A 6 -5.43 -9.68 2.53
CA GLU A 6 -6.07 -8.75 1.57
C GLU A 6 -5.20 -7.50 1.36
N ALA A 7 -4.64 -6.94 2.43
CA ALA A 7 -3.73 -5.81 2.34
C ALA A 7 -2.41 -6.17 1.63
N GLU A 8 -1.87 -7.38 1.83
CA GLU A 8 -0.68 -7.84 1.09
C GLU A 8 -0.93 -7.96 -0.42
N ALA A 9 -2.05 -8.57 -0.81
CA ALA A 9 -2.45 -8.66 -2.21
C ALA A 9 -2.64 -7.25 -2.82
N GLY A 10 -3.28 -6.34 -2.08
CA GLY A 10 -3.44 -4.95 -2.48
C GLY A 10 -2.12 -4.20 -2.66
N LEU A 11 -1.16 -4.40 -1.74
CA LEU A 11 0.18 -3.80 -1.85
C LEU A 11 0.93 -4.27 -3.11
N GLN A 12 0.87 -5.57 -3.41
CA GLN A 12 1.46 -6.14 -4.62
C GLN A 12 0.81 -5.58 -5.90
N ALA A 13 -0.52 -5.43 -5.90
CA ALA A 13 -1.25 -4.83 -7.01
C ALA A 13 -0.86 -3.35 -7.22
N LEU A 14 -0.69 -2.58 -6.14
CA LEU A 14 -0.22 -1.19 -6.21
C LEU A 14 1.22 -1.09 -6.71
N ASP A 15 2.12 -1.96 -6.26
CA ASP A 15 3.50 -2.03 -6.74
C ASP A 15 3.57 -2.27 -8.26
N LEU A 16 2.73 -3.18 -8.76
CA LEU A 16 2.62 -3.45 -10.20
C LEU A 16 2.05 -2.23 -10.96
N ALA A 17 0.99 -1.60 -10.44
CA ALA A 17 0.37 -0.44 -11.08
C ALA A 17 1.32 0.76 -11.16
N ILE A 18 2.10 1.02 -10.09
CA ILE A 18 3.12 2.08 -10.07
C ILE A 18 4.21 1.78 -11.10
N SER A 19 4.71 0.54 -11.12
CA SER A 19 5.75 0.12 -12.07
C SER A 19 5.28 0.26 -13.51
N TYR A 20 4.04 -0.14 -13.81
CA TYR A 20 3.43 0.02 -15.12
C TYR A 20 3.30 1.49 -15.51
N ALA A 21 2.73 2.33 -14.64
CA ALA A 21 2.55 3.75 -14.91
C ALA A 21 3.90 4.47 -15.15
N ALA A 22 4.94 4.12 -14.40
CA ALA A 22 6.29 4.67 -14.60
C ALA A 22 6.88 4.31 -15.98
N GLY A 23 6.53 3.13 -16.52
CA GLY A 23 6.97 2.66 -17.84
C GLY A 23 6.24 3.28 -19.04
N VAL A 24 5.15 4.02 -18.83
CA VAL A 24 4.29 4.58 -19.91
C VAL A 24 4.68 6.02 -20.29
N ARG A 25 5.80 6.56 -19.79
CA ARG A 25 6.23 7.94 -20.11
C ARG A 25 6.29 8.18 -21.62
N MET A 26 5.76 9.31 -22.03
CA MET A 26 5.79 9.75 -23.43
C MET A 26 7.11 10.47 -23.70
N ASP A 27 7.88 9.99 -24.67
CA ASP A 27 9.24 10.47 -24.95
C ASP A 27 9.31 11.54 -26.07
N TRP A 28 8.20 11.87 -26.72
CA TRP A 28 8.19 12.91 -27.76
C TRP A 28 8.12 14.31 -27.15
N ASP A 29 8.78 15.28 -27.80
CA ASP A 29 8.74 16.68 -27.38
C ASP A 29 7.47 17.36 -27.92
N GLY A 30 6.71 17.98 -27.02
CA GLY A 30 5.46 18.65 -27.34
C GLY A 30 4.69 19.02 -26.08
N GLU A 31 3.92 20.10 -26.14
CA GLU A 31 3.13 20.59 -25.00
C GLU A 31 2.11 19.55 -24.51
N ALA A 32 1.48 18.81 -25.43
CA ALA A 32 0.59 17.70 -25.10
C ALA A 32 1.32 16.55 -24.37
N ALA A 33 2.55 16.21 -24.77
CA ALA A 33 3.36 15.19 -24.09
C ALA A 33 3.75 15.65 -22.69
N ARG A 34 4.15 16.92 -22.52
CA ARG A 34 4.46 17.49 -21.20
C ARG A 34 3.24 17.47 -20.27
N ALA A 35 2.07 17.86 -20.77
CA ALA A 35 0.82 17.81 -20.01
C ALA A 35 0.45 16.37 -19.61
N ALA A 36 0.54 15.41 -20.54
CA ALA A 36 0.29 14.00 -20.26
C ALA A 36 1.26 13.43 -19.22
N ASN A 37 2.57 13.72 -19.35
CA ASN A 37 3.58 13.28 -18.39
C ASN A 37 3.40 13.92 -17.01
N ALA A 38 2.94 15.17 -16.93
CA ALA A 38 2.60 15.82 -15.66
C ALA A 38 1.39 15.15 -14.98
N GLN A 39 0.35 14.84 -15.75
CA GLN A 39 -0.82 14.11 -15.25
C GLN A 39 -0.46 12.68 -14.80
N LEU A 40 0.40 12.00 -15.55
CA LEU A 40 0.92 10.68 -15.20
C LEU A 40 1.73 10.73 -13.90
N SER A 41 2.59 11.74 -13.74
CA SER A 41 3.36 11.94 -12.51
C SER A 41 2.45 12.19 -11.30
N ALA A 42 1.38 12.97 -11.47
CA ALA A 42 0.39 13.17 -10.42
C ALA A 42 -0.35 11.87 -10.04
N HIS A 43 -0.72 11.04 -11.02
CA HIS A 43 -1.34 9.73 -10.77
C HIS A 43 -0.40 8.77 -10.04
N ILE A 44 0.87 8.71 -10.45
CA ILE A 44 1.89 7.91 -9.77
C ILE A 44 2.02 8.37 -8.31
N GLY A 45 2.03 9.68 -8.05
CA GLY A 45 2.04 10.24 -6.70
C GLY A 45 0.86 9.75 -5.84
N GLN A 46 -0.36 9.76 -6.40
CA GLN A 46 -1.56 9.27 -5.71
C GLN A 46 -1.50 7.76 -5.41
N LEU A 47 -0.99 6.96 -6.34
CA LEU A 47 -0.80 5.51 -6.13
C LEU A 47 0.23 5.23 -5.04
N VAL A 48 1.34 5.98 -5.02
CA VAL A 48 2.37 5.89 -3.98
C VAL A 48 1.78 6.26 -2.62
N GLU A 49 0.99 7.33 -2.52
CA GLU A 49 0.33 7.70 -1.26
C GLU A 49 -0.65 6.63 -0.78
N LEU A 50 -1.45 6.06 -1.68
CA LEU A 50 -2.37 4.96 -1.36
C LEU A 50 -1.61 3.73 -0.85
N ARG A 51 -0.48 3.39 -1.49
CA ARG A 51 0.40 2.30 -1.06
C ARG A 51 0.92 2.50 0.36
N HIS A 52 1.36 3.71 0.71
CA HIS A 52 1.81 4.01 2.08
C HIS A 52 0.68 3.83 3.10
N ARG A 53 -0.51 4.39 2.82
CA ARG A 53 -1.67 4.22 3.71
C ARG A 53 -2.08 2.75 3.89
N LEU A 54 -2.02 1.95 2.84
CA LEU A 54 -2.32 0.52 2.92
C LEU A 54 -1.25 -0.24 3.73
N PHE A 55 0.02 0.12 3.57
CA PHE A 55 1.10 -0.45 4.35
C PHE A 55 0.93 -0.17 5.84
N ASP A 56 0.62 1.08 6.21
CA ASP A 56 0.39 1.47 7.61
C ASP A 56 -0.82 0.74 8.21
N ALA A 57 -1.92 0.62 7.45
CA ALA A 57 -3.09 -0.13 7.87
C ALA A 57 -2.78 -1.62 8.11
N ARG A 58 -1.97 -2.25 7.23
CA ARG A 58 -1.50 -3.63 7.43
C ARG A 58 -0.68 -3.76 8.70
N GLN A 59 0.24 -2.83 8.97
CA GLN A 59 1.07 -2.87 10.18
C GLN A 59 0.22 -2.73 11.45
N ALA A 60 -0.77 -1.84 11.44
CA ALA A 60 -1.70 -1.70 12.55
C ALA A 60 -2.51 -2.99 12.79
N ALA A 61 -2.97 -3.65 11.73
CA ALA A 61 -3.68 -4.92 11.84
C ALA A 61 -2.80 -6.05 12.41
N ILE A 62 -1.53 -6.12 12.00
CA ILE A 62 -0.55 -7.07 12.56
C ILE A 62 -0.33 -6.80 14.05
N ALA A 63 -0.11 -5.54 14.43
CA ALA A 63 0.10 -5.15 15.83
C ALA A 63 -1.10 -5.54 16.70
N ALA A 64 -2.32 -5.19 16.28
CA ALA A 64 -3.54 -5.55 16.99
C ALA A 64 -3.71 -7.07 17.17
N ARG A 65 -3.33 -7.86 16.17
CA ARG A 65 -3.35 -9.32 16.25
C ARG A 65 -2.33 -9.86 17.25
N MET A 66 -1.13 -9.29 17.28
CA MET A 66 -0.08 -9.66 18.25
C MET A 66 -0.49 -9.31 19.68
N ASP A 67 -1.08 -8.12 19.89
CA ASP A 67 -1.60 -7.68 21.18
C ASP A 67 -2.70 -8.62 21.69
N TYR A 68 -3.62 -9.02 20.82
CA TYR A 68 -4.65 -10.00 21.16
C TYR A 68 -4.05 -11.33 21.64
N TYR A 69 -3.05 -11.87 20.93
CA TYR A 69 -2.39 -13.11 21.34
C TYR A 69 -1.61 -12.95 22.65
N ALA A 70 -0.96 -11.81 22.86
CA ALA A 70 -0.26 -11.51 24.11
C ALA A 70 -1.24 -11.46 25.31
N GLN A 71 -2.39 -10.79 25.15
CA GLN A 71 -3.44 -10.72 26.17
C GLN A 71 -4.02 -12.09 26.49
N MET A 72 -4.33 -12.90 25.46
CA MET A 72 -4.82 -14.26 25.64
C MET A 72 -3.81 -15.15 26.36
N SER A 73 -2.52 -15.03 26.03
CA SER A 73 -1.45 -15.75 26.72
C SER A 73 -1.35 -15.36 28.20
N ALA A 74 -1.40 -14.05 28.51
CA ALA A 74 -1.39 -13.55 29.87
C ALA A 74 -2.60 -14.04 30.69
N ALA A 75 -3.78 -14.08 30.07
CA ALA A 75 -5.00 -14.61 30.68
C ALA A 75 -4.89 -16.11 31.00
N CYS A 76 -4.33 -16.91 30.08
CA CYS A 76 -4.13 -18.35 30.29
C CYS A 76 -3.11 -18.67 31.40
N LEU A 77 -2.15 -17.78 31.64
CA LEU A 77 -1.14 -17.93 32.70
C LEU A 77 -1.59 -17.39 34.06
N GLY A 78 -2.80 -16.84 34.17
CA GLY A 78 -3.32 -16.27 35.42
C GLY A 78 -2.59 -15.01 35.88
N VAL A 79 -2.01 -14.26 34.93
CA VAL A 79 -1.21 -13.03 35.19
C VAL A 79 -2.07 -11.75 35.06
N LEU A 80 -3.40 -11.87 35.12
CA LEU A 80 -4.35 -10.73 35.09
C LEU A 80 -4.94 -10.46 36.47
#